data_AF-A0AAP0XHP2-F1
#
_entry.id   AF-A0AAP0XHP2-F1
#
_cell.length_a   1.000
_cell.length_b   1.000
_cell.length_c   1.000
_cell.angle_alpha   90.00
_cell.angle_beta   90.00
_cell.angle_gamma   90.00
#
_symmetry.space_group_name_H-M   'P 1'
#
loop_
_entity.id
_entity.type
_entity.pdbx_description
1 polymer ?
#
loop_
_entity_poly.entity_id
_entity_poly.type
_entity_poly.pdbx_seq_one_letter_code
_entity_poly.pdbx_strand_id
1 'polypeptide(L)'
;MSQNTSNWKGTALAFGLIGCITLIGYIIDYTTKVNVFLIWDNKAFSYIAICLSLVALSVLGTFLLNHKNADTNVFGSLLVLVMAGISQLIFGFEASVFLCLAGLYVAGAIGLAIGFGNKRAIEAAEADEPL
;
A
#
# COMPACT_ATOMS: atom_id res chain seq x y z
N MET A 1 -26.34 11.90 5.19
CA MET A 1 -25.93 12.05 3.77
C MET A 1 -24.90 10.98 3.44
N SER A 2 -25.21 10.01 2.58
CA SER A 2 -24.25 9.00 2.13
C SER A 2 -23.16 9.69 1.29
N GLN A 3 -21.96 9.88 1.85
CA GLN A 3 -20.82 10.34 1.06
C GLN A 3 -20.51 9.26 0.03
N ASN A 4 -20.69 9.58 -1.25
CA ASN A 4 -20.39 8.68 -2.36
C ASN A 4 -18.87 8.50 -2.50
N THR A 5 -18.27 7.71 -1.61
CA THR A 5 -16.82 7.43 -1.55
C THR A 5 -16.38 6.38 -2.58
N SER A 6 -17.30 5.87 -3.40
CA SER A 6 -17.04 4.83 -4.41
C SER A 6 -15.95 5.23 -5.42
N ASN A 7 -16.01 6.45 -5.95
CA ASN A 7 -15.01 6.99 -6.88
C ASN A 7 -13.62 7.11 -6.22
N TRP A 8 -13.58 7.45 -4.94
CA TRP A 8 -12.34 7.61 -4.19
C TRP A 8 -11.71 6.26 -3.82
N LYS A 9 -12.52 5.25 -3.49
CA LYS A 9 -12.04 3.87 -3.29
C LYS A 9 -11.45 3.30 -4.57
N GLY A 10 -12.10 3.50 -5.71
CA GLY A 10 -11.56 3.11 -7.02
C GLY A 10 -10.26 3.82 -7.36
N THR A 11 -10.17 5.11 -7.02
CA THR A 11 -8.94 5.91 -7.20
C THR A 11 -7.79 5.39 -6.32
N ALA A 12 -8.06 5.10 -5.04
CA ALA A 12 -7.07 4.52 -4.13
C ALA A 12 -6.56 3.16 -4.62
N LEU A 13 -7.47 2.31 -5.12
CA LEU A 13 -7.11 1.02 -5.71
C LEU A 13 -6.21 1.21 -6.95
N ALA A 14 -6.57 2.13 -7.85
CA ALA A 14 -5.79 2.39 -9.06
C ALA A 14 -4.37 2.88 -8.72
N PHE A 15 -4.22 3.84 -7.80
CA PHE A 15 -2.91 4.31 -7.35
C PHE A 15 -2.11 3.21 -6.64
N GLY A 16 -2.77 2.36 -5.85
CA GLY A 16 -2.11 1.25 -5.17
C GLY A 16 -1.58 0.22 -6.16
N LEU A 17 -2.35 -0.11 -7.21
CA LEU A 17 -1.91 -1.02 -8.27
C LEU A 17 -0.76 -0.44 -9.08
N ILE A 18 -0.84 0.84 -9.46
CA ILE A 18 0.26 1.54 -10.13
C ILE A 18 1.51 1.51 -9.25
N GLY A 19 1.38 1.81 -7.95
CA GLY A 19 2.46 1.75 -6.97
C GLY A 19 3.07 0.35 -6.81
N CYS A 20 2.26 -0.70 -6.89
CA CYS A 20 2.76 -2.09 -6.86
C CYS A 20 3.54 -2.42 -8.14
N ILE A 21 3.05 -1.99 -9.32
CA ILE A 21 3.73 -2.22 -10.61
C ILE A 21 5.06 -1.47 -10.66
N THR A 22 5.09 -0.21 -10.20
CA THR A 22 6.34 0.57 -10.14
C THR A 22 7.33 -0.07 -9.16
N LEU A 23 6.86 -0.53 -7.99
CA LEU A 23 7.70 -1.25 -7.02
C LEU A 23 8.32 -2.52 -7.63
N ILE A 24 7.53 -3.32 -8.36
CA ILE A 24 8.04 -4.51 -9.07
C ILE A 24 9.11 -4.13 -10.08
N GLY A 25 8.84 -3.11 -10.91
CA GLY A 25 9.81 -2.62 -11.90
C GLY A 25 11.10 -2.14 -11.27
N TYR A 26 11.01 -1.42 -10.15
CA TYR A 26 12.17 -0.92 -9.41
C TYR A 26 12.99 -2.05 -8.78
N ILE A 27 12.32 -3.06 -8.21
CA ILE A 27 12.99 -4.26 -7.67
C ILE A 27 13.78 -4.98 -8.78
N ILE A 28 13.20 -5.13 -9.97
CA ILE A 28 13.89 -5.77 -11.11
C ILE A 28 15.13 -4.95 -11.51
N ASP A 29 14.98 -3.64 -11.73
CA ASP A 29 16.09 -2.75 -12.10
C ASP A 29 17.21 -2.79 -11.05
N TYR A 30 16.85 -2.65 -9.78
CA TYR A 30 17.81 -2.73 -8.67
C TYR A 30 18.52 -4.09 -8.62
N THR A 31 17.79 -5.20 -8.79
CA THR A 31 18.36 -6.55 -8.79
C THR A 31 19.32 -6.77 -9.97
N THR A 32 19.02 -6.21 -11.15
CA THR A 32 19.92 -6.29 -12.32
C THR A 32 21.22 -5.51 -12.12
N LYS A 33 21.18 -4.36 -11.43
CA LYS A 33 22.36 -3.54 -11.13
C LYS A 33 23.26 -4.16 -10.07
N VAL A 34 22.68 -4.82 -9.07
CA VAL A 34 23.42 -5.39 -7.93
C VAL A 34 24.07 -6.74 -8.26
N ASN A 35 23.90 -7.27 -9.48
CA ASN A 35 24.54 -8.52 -9.93
C ASN A 35 24.24 -9.71 -8.98
N VAL A 36 23.04 -9.74 -8.39
CA VAL A 36 22.60 -10.77 -7.43
C VAL A 36 22.65 -12.18 -8.05
N PHE A 37 22.53 -12.28 -9.38
CA PHE A 37 22.63 -13.53 -10.12
C PHE A 37 24.04 -14.15 -10.16
N LEU A 38 25.09 -13.39 -9.84
CA LEU A 38 26.48 -13.87 -9.87
C LEU A 38 26.93 -14.49 -8.53
N ILE A 39 26.15 -14.28 -7.46
CA ILE A 39 26.44 -14.80 -6.12
C ILE A 39 25.21 -15.58 -5.66
N TRP A 40 25.15 -16.85 -6.03
CA TRP A 40 24.10 -17.78 -5.61
C TRP A 40 24.33 -18.21 -4.15
N ASP A 41 24.17 -17.27 -3.22
CA ASP A 41 24.33 -17.44 -1.78
C ASP A 41 22.98 -17.27 -1.06
N ASN A 42 22.86 -17.78 0.16
CA ASN A 42 21.67 -17.71 1.02
C ASN A 42 21.19 -16.25 1.24
N LYS A 43 22.11 -15.29 1.15
CA LYS A 43 21.81 -13.84 1.19
C LYS A 43 21.00 -13.37 -0.02
N ALA A 44 21.28 -13.89 -1.22
CA ALA A 44 20.54 -13.55 -2.43
C ALA A 44 19.10 -14.07 -2.38
N PHE A 45 18.91 -15.32 -1.91
CA PHE A 45 17.58 -15.90 -1.69
C PHE A 45 16.77 -15.10 -0.66
N SER A 46 17.39 -14.73 0.45
CA SER A 46 16.72 -13.92 1.50
C SER A 46 16.27 -12.57 0.96
N TYR A 47 17.10 -11.92 0.13
CA TYR A 47 16.76 -10.64 -0.49
C TYR A 47 15.57 -10.74 -1.46
N ILE A 48 15.56 -11.76 -2.31
CA ILE A 48 14.43 -12.03 -3.23
C ILE A 48 13.16 -12.31 -2.44
N ALA A 49 13.24 -13.10 -1.37
CA ALA A 49 12.09 -13.40 -0.51
C ALA A 49 11.51 -12.14 0.15
N ILE A 50 12.35 -11.22 0.63
CA ILE A 50 11.91 -9.94 1.20
C ILE A 50 11.21 -9.09 0.14
N CYS A 51 11.79 -8.98 -1.06
CA CYS A 51 11.20 -8.21 -2.16
C CYS A 51 9.84 -8.78 -2.60
N LEU A 52 9.73 -10.10 -2.73
CA LEU A 52 8.45 -10.76 -3.04
C LEU A 52 7.41 -10.54 -1.93
N SER A 53 7.83 -10.61 -0.66
CA SER A 53 6.94 -10.38 0.48
C SER A 53 6.42 -8.95 0.51
N LEU A 54 7.28 -7.96 0.22
CA LEU A 54 6.90 -6.55 0.11
C LEU A 54 5.84 -6.34 -0.97
N VAL A 55 6.05 -6.90 -2.16
CA VAL A 55 5.09 -6.79 -3.27
C VAL A 55 3.77 -7.47 -2.90
N ALA A 56 3.82 -8.70 -2.39
CA ALA A 56 2.62 -9.46 -2.02
C ALA A 56 1.78 -8.74 -0.96
N LEU A 57 2.42 -8.21 0.09
CA LEU A 57 1.75 -7.46 1.15
C LEU A 57 1.22 -6.10 0.64
N SER A 58 1.94 -5.43 -0.25
CA SER A 58 1.48 -4.17 -0.87
C SER A 58 0.25 -4.39 -1.75
N VAL A 59 0.24 -5.48 -2.52
CA VAL A 59 -0.91 -5.89 -3.34
C VAL A 59 -2.10 -6.24 -2.45
N LEU A 60 -1.88 -7.04 -1.40
CA LEU A 60 -2.92 -7.40 -0.44
C LEU A 60 -3.52 -6.16 0.23
N GLY A 61 -2.67 -5.25 0.72
CA GLY A 61 -3.11 -3.97 1.28
C GLY A 61 -3.91 -3.14 0.29
N THR A 62 -3.47 -3.08 -0.97
CA THR A 62 -4.18 -2.39 -2.05
C THR A 62 -5.58 -2.95 -2.30
N PHE A 63 -5.74 -4.27 -2.32
CA PHE A 63 -7.07 -4.89 -2.45
C PHE A 63 -7.99 -4.58 -1.27
N LEU A 64 -7.44 -4.53 -0.05
CA LEU A 64 -8.19 -4.23 1.16
C LEU A 64 -8.70 -2.77 1.18
N LEU A 65 -8.10 -1.85 0.43
CA LEU A 65 -8.60 -0.47 0.28
C LEU A 65 -10.03 -0.41 -0.29
N ASN A 66 -10.41 -1.35 -1.15
CA ASN A 66 -11.76 -1.37 -1.73
C ASN A 66 -12.77 -2.15 -0.87
N HIS A 67 -12.37 -2.61 0.31
CA HIS A 67 -13.27 -3.39 1.16
C HIS A 67 -14.46 -2.55 1.67
N LYS A 68 -15.60 -3.22 1.88
CA LYS A 68 -16.84 -2.57 2.36
C LYS A 68 -16.73 -2.17 3.83
N ASN A 69 -16.13 -3.03 4.65
CA ASN A 69 -15.88 -2.76 6.07
C ASN A 69 -14.80 -1.67 6.23
N ALA A 70 -15.13 -0.63 7.02
CA ALA A 70 -14.24 0.50 7.29
C ALA A 70 -12.95 0.08 8.01
N ASP A 71 -13.02 -0.83 8.99
CA ASP A 71 -11.83 -1.28 9.72
C ASP A 71 -10.87 -2.03 8.81
N THR A 72 -11.40 -2.85 7.89
CA THR A 72 -10.59 -3.56 6.89
C THR A 72 -9.93 -2.58 5.91
N ASN A 73 -10.64 -1.53 5.51
CA ASN A 73 -10.08 -0.48 4.65
C ASN A 73 -8.94 0.28 5.38
N VAL A 74 -9.15 0.67 6.65
CA VAL A 74 -8.12 1.32 7.47
C VAL A 74 -6.89 0.42 7.61
N PHE A 75 -7.10 -0.86 7.90
CA PHE A 75 -6.01 -1.83 7.98
C PHE A 75 -5.25 -1.96 6.65
N GLY A 76 -5.96 -2.08 5.53
CA GLY A 76 -5.36 -2.10 4.19
C GLY A 76 -4.52 -0.85 3.91
N SER A 77 -5.04 0.31 4.30
CA SER A 77 -4.37 1.60 4.14
C SER A 77 -3.09 1.69 4.96
N LEU A 78 -3.14 1.29 6.23
CA LEU A 78 -1.96 1.22 7.09
C LEU A 78 -0.94 0.22 6.55
N LEU A 79 -1.38 -0.95 6.11
CA LEU A 79 -0.50 -1.96 5.55
C LEU A 79 0.27 -1.41 4.33
N VAL A 80 -0.41 -0.76 3.39
CA VAL A 80 0.23 -0.15 2.21
C VAL A 80 1.24 0.93 2.62
N LEU A 81 0.91 1.80 3.59
CA LEU A 81 1.83 2.84 4.06
C LEU A 81 3.06 2.25 4.76
N VAL A 82 2.87 1.22 5.58
CA VAL A 82 3.96 0.54 6.26
C VAL A 82 4.86 -0.16 5.23
N MET A 83 4.30 -0.83 4.21
CA MET A 83 5.09 -1.44 3.15
C MET A 83 5.86 -0.41 2.32
N ALA A 84 5.27 0.76 2.05
CA ALA A 84 5.98 1.87 1.41
C ALA A 84 7.14 2.35 2.28
N GLY A 85 6.92 2.56 3.58
CA GLY A 85 7.97 2.95 4.53
C GLY A 85 9.10 1.92 4.64
N ILE A 86 8.78 0.63 4.75
CA ILE A 86 9.79 -0.44 4.80
C ILE A 86 10.56 -0.51 3.48
N SER A 87 9.87 -0.39 2.34
CA SER A 87 10.53 -0.36 1.03
C SER A 87 11.52 0.80 0.95
N GLN A 88 11.16 1.98 1.45
CA GLN A 88 12.07 3.12 1.48
C GLN A 88 13.27 2.93 2.41
N LEU A 89 13.09 2.24 3.54
CA LEU A 89 14.19 1.88 4.43
C LEU A 89 15.17 0.88 3.77
N ILE A 90 14.67 -0.01 2.91
CA ILE A 90 15.48 -1.03 2.22
C ILE A 90 16.21 -0.44 1.01
N PHE A 91 15.52 0.36 0.21
CA PHE A 91 16.06 0.90 -1.05
C PHE A 91 16.74 2.27 -0.88
N GLY A 92 16.63 2.89 0.29
CA GLY A 92 17.23 4.20 0.60
C GLY A 92 16.28 5.39 0.36
N PHE A 93 16.69 6.55 0.86
CA PHE A 93 15.92 7.80 0.81
C PHE A 93 16.28 8.64 -0.42
N GLU A 94 16.19 8.04 -1.60
CA GLU A 94 16.47 8.70 -2.88
C GLU A 94 15.17 9.17 -3.56
N ALA A 95 15.24 10.27 -4.31
CA ALA A 95 14.08 10.82 -5.01
C ALA A 95 13.44 9.81 -6.00
N SER A 96 14.25 8.94 -6.60
CA SER A 96 13.81 7.81 -7.45
C SER A 96 12.94 6.82 -6.68
N VAL A 97 13.34 6.45 -5.46
CA VAL A 97 12.60 5.55 -4.56
C VAL A 97 11.30 6.20 -4.11
N PHE A 98 11.33 7.49 -3.73
CA PHE A 98 10.12 8.23 -3.38
C PHE A 98 9.10 8.27 -4.52
N LEU A 99 9.55 8.54 -5.75
CA LEU A 99 8.69 8.53 -6.94
C LEU A 99 8.12 7.15 -7.22
N CYS A 100 8.92 6.10 -7.05
CA CYS A 100 8.47 4.71 -7.18
C CYS A 100 7.35 4.37 -6.19
N LEU A 101 7.47 4.84 -4.94
CA LEU A 101 6.55 4.54 -3.84
C LEU A 101 5.37 5.52 -3.74
N ALA A 102 5.39 6.62 -4.50
CA ALA A 102 4.39 7.67 -4.44
C ALA A 102 2.96 7.13 -4.64
N GLY A 103 2.77 6.18 -5.56
CA GLY A 103 1.47 5.53 -5.77
C GLY A 103 0.96 4.81 -4.52
N LEU A 104 1.84 4.10 -3.80
CA LEU A 104 1.49 3.42 -2.55
C LEU A 104 1.19 4.43 -1.44
N TYR A 105 1.99 5.48 -1.30
CA TYR A 105 1.74 6.54 -0.32
C TYR A 105 0.40 7.24 -0.54
N VAL A 106 0.10 7.62 -1.78
CA VAL A 106 -1.16 8.25 -2.15
C VAL A 106 -2.33 7.31 -1.92
N ALA A 107 -2.22 6.04 -2.32
CA ALA A 107 -3.26 5.04 -2.11
C ALA A 107 -3.58 4.83 -0.62
N GLY A 108 -2.54 4.69 0.20
CA GLY A 108 -2.68 4.54 1.65
C GLY A 108 -3.26 5.78 2.33
N ALA A 109 -2.87 6.98 1.91
CA ALA A 109 -3.41 8.23 2.45
C ALA A 109 -4.90 8.43 2.09
N ILE A 110 -5.28 8.19 0.83
CA ILE A 110 -6.68 8.24 0.40
C ILE A 110 -7.51 7.19 1.15
N GLY A 111 -6.97 5.97 1.26
CA GLY A 111 -7.58 4.88 2.01
C GLY A 111 -7.88 5.26 3.47
N LEU A 112 -6.89 5.79 4.19
CA LEU A 112 -7.08 6.25 5.58
C LEU A 112 -8.14 7.34 5.70
N ALA A 113 -8.13 8.32 4.80
CA ALA A 113 -9.12 9.40 4.80
C ALA A 113 -10.55 8.85 4.65
N ILE A 114 -10.75 7.88 3.74
CA ILE A 114 -12.04 7.21 3.56
C ILE A 114 -12.41 6.33 4.75
N GLY A 115 -11.46 5.52 5.23
CA GLY A 115 -11.68 4.57 6.32
C GLY A 115 -12.09 5.26 7.62
N PHE A 116 -11.34 6.29 8.03
CA PHE A 116 -11.69 7.08 9.21
C PHE A 116 -12.94 7.95 9.00
N GLY A 117 -13.14 8.49 7.80
CA GLY A 117 -14.37 9.23 7.46
C GLY A 117 -15.62 8.37 7.62
N ASN A 118 -15.59 7.14 7.08
CA ASN A 118 -16.68 6.19 7.21
C ASN A 118 -16.88 5.72 8.66
N LYS A 119 -15.80 5.50 9.42
CA LYS A 119 -15.90 5.08 10.82
C LYS A 119 -16.59 6.14 11.69
N ARG A 120 -16.21 7.41 11.53
CA ARG A 120 -16.87 8.53 12.21
C ARG A 120 -18.35 8.67 11.84
N ALA A 121 -18.70 8.40 10.58
CA ALA A 121 -20.10 8.46 10.13
C ALA A 121 -20.96 7.34 10.73
N ILE A 122 -20.40 6.14 10.93
CA ILE A 122 -21.08 5.01 11.58
C ILE A 122 -21.28 5.30 13.06
N GLU A 123 -20.24 5.74 13.77
CA GLU A 123 -20.30 6.10 15.19
C GLU A 123 -21.32 7.24 15.46
N ALA A 124 -21.42 8.22 14.56
CA ALA A 124 -22.42 9.28 14.66
C ALA A 124 -23.85 8.78 14.42
N ALA A 125 -24.04 7.83 13.49
CA ALA A 125 -25.36 7.26 13.21
C ALA A 125 -25.88 6.36 14.34
N GLU A 126 -25.00 5.60 14.98
CA GLU A 126 -25.33 4.78 16.16
C GLU A 126 -25.63 5.63 17.40
N ALA A 127 -25.02 6.81 17.51
CA ALA A 127 -25.30 7.74 18.61
C ALA A 127 -26.64 8.49 18.47
N ASP A 128 -27.19 8.58 17.26
CA ASP A 128 -28.46 9.26 16.95
C ASP A 128 -29.69 8.33 16.97
N GLU A 129 -29.52 7.01 17.20
CA GLU A 129 -30.65 6.09 17.40
C GLU A 129 -31.22 6.24 18.83
N PRO A 130 -32.49 6.67 18.99
CA PRO A 130 -33.12 6.72 20.30
C PRO A 130 -33.38 5.29 20.83
N LEU A 131 -32.92 5.04 22.06
CA LEU A 131 -33.22 3.85 22.88
C LEU A 131 -34.72 3.58 23.02
#